data_AF-A0AAU7IGM4-F1
#
_entry.id   AF-A0AAU7IGM4-F1
#
_cell.length_a   1.000
_cell.length_b   1.000
_cell.length_c   1.000
_cell.angle_alpha   90.00
_cell.angle_beta   90.00
_cell.angle_gamma   90.00
#
_symmetry.space_group_name_H-M   'P 1'
#
loop_
_entity.id
_entity.type
_entity.pdbx_description
1 polymer ?
#
loop_
_entity_poly.entity_id
_entity_poly.type
_entity_poly.pdbx_seq_one_letter_code
_entity_poly.pdbx_strand_id
1 'polypeptide(L)'
;MSDIDDAMNAIKNEVAESIKEQLKALLLSAAKDTNEVINDTGKKIAYWLRLRGQGKLSDSELEALLYARDQLLRQYKNTAEIAARAQVEKIAISLVNIVLDKLLGIAFHQK
;
A
#
# COMPACT_ATOMS: atom_id res chain seq x y z
N MET A 1 -0.29 -15.46 0.76
CA MET A 1 0.43 -15.59 -0.53
C MET A 1 -0.52 -15.39 -1.69
N SER A 2 -1.62 -16.15 -1.79
CA SER A 2 -2.66 -15.97 -2.84
C SER A 2 -3.07 -14.51 -3.07
N ASP A 3 -3.44 -13.76 -2.02
CA ASP A 3 -3.91 -12.38 -2.20
C ASP A 3 -2.85 -11.40 -2.73
N ILE A 4 -1.58 -11.65 -2.42
CA ILE A 4 -0.47 -10.81 -2.89
C ILE A 4 -0.21 -11.09 -4.36
N ASP A 5 -0.19 -12.37 -4.75
CA ASP A 5 0.01 -12.75 -6.15
C ASP A 5 -1.16 -12.28 -7.04
N ASP A 6 -2.40 -12.39 -6.55
CA ASP A 6 -3.58 -11.83 -7.22
C ASP A 6 -3.50 -10.31 -7.36
N ALA A 7 -3.02 -9.61 -6.32
CA ALA A 7 -2.79 -8.18 -6.38
C ALA A 7 -1.69 -7.81 -7.40
N MET A 8 -0.64 -8.61 -7.55
CA MET A 8 0.42 -8.36 -8.53
C MET A 8 -0.07 -8.62 -9.96
N ASN A 9 -0.90 -9.64 -10.16
CA ASN A 9 -1.52 -9.95 -11.45
C ASN A 9 -2.52 -8.86 -11.88
N ALA A 10 -3.12 -8.14 -10.93
CA ALA A 10 -4.01 -7.02 -11.19
C ALA A 10 -3.28 -5.75 -11.71
N ILE A 11 -1.95 -5.70 -11.61
CA ILE A 11 -1.16 -4.54 -12.03
C ILE A 11 -0.90 -4.60 -13.53
N LYS A 12 -1.18 -3.49 -14.22
CA LYS A 12 -0.96 -3.35 -15.66
C LYS A 12 0.49 -3.65 -16.05
N ASN A 13 0.69 -4.24 -17.23
CA ASN A 13 2.01 -4.60 -17.75
C ASN A 13 2.91 -3.41 -18.07
N GLU A 14 2.33 -2.22 -18.27
CA GLU A 14 3.08 -0.96 -18.51
C GLU A 14 3.81 -0.44 -17.26
N VAL A 15 3.46 -0.92 -16.07
CA VAL A 15 4.19 -0.59 -14.83
C VAL A 15 5.53 -1.33 -14.84
N ALA A 16 6.61 -0.58 -14.61
CA ALA A 16 7.96 -1.15 -14.59
C ALA A 16 8.08 -2.30 -13.57
N GLU A 17 8.75 -3.39 -13.96
CA GLU A 17 8.88 -4.60 -13.14
C GLU A 17 9.50 -4.30 -11.77
N SER A 18 10.47 -3.38 -11.71
CA SER A 18 11.10 -2.95 -10.46
C SER A 18 10.12 -2.33 -9.45
N ILE A 19 9.03 -1.71 -9.92
CA ILE A 19 7.96 -1.18 -9.06
C ILE A 19 7.09 -2.32 -8.53
N LYS A 20 6.77 -3.31 -9.39
CA LYS A 20 6.02 -4.50 -8.98
C LYS A 20 6.79 -5.30 -7.92
N GLU A 21 8.09 -5.49 -8.11
CA GLU A 21 8.96 -6.16 -7.15
C GLU A 21 9.02 -5.41 -5.81
N GLN A 22 9.17 -4.08 -5.83
CA GLN A 22 9.16 -3.25 -4.63
C GLN A 22 7.84 -3.37 -3.86
N LEU A 23 6.70 -3.27 -4.57
CA LEU A 23 5.39 -3.43 -3.96
C LEU A 23 5.20 -4.83 -3.38
N LYS A 24 5.60 -5.88 -4.11
CA LYS A 24 5.54 -7.27 -3.62
C LYS A 24 6.37 -7.44 -2.35
N ALA A 25 7.58 -6.90 -2.32
CA ALA A 25 8.45 -6.94 -1.15
C ALA A 25 7.81 -6.25 0.06
N LEU A 26 7.25 -5.06 -0.14
CA LEU A 26 6.56 -4.32 0.92
C LEU A 26 5.31 -5.05 1.45
N LEU A 27 4.52 -5.66 0.57
CA LEU A 27 3.34 -6.47 0.96
C LEU A 27 3.75 -7.69 1.78
N LEU A 28 4.84 -8.36 1.39
CA LEU A 28 5.41 -9.49 2.14
C LEU A 28 5.97 -9.05 3.50
N SER A 29 6.63 -7.90 3.57
CA SER A 29 7.11 -7.31 4.83
C SER A 29 5.94 -7.00 5.75
N ALA A 30 4.89 -6.34 5.26
CA ALA A 30 3.71 -6.03 6.05
C ALA A 30 3.00 -7.28 6.57
N ALA A 31 2.88 -8.33 5.73
CA ALA A 31 2.24 -9.58 6.13
C ALA A 31 2.99 -10.33 7.26
N LYS A 32 4.30 -10.10 7.39
CA LYS A 32 5.15 -10.71 8.42
C LYS A 32 5.38 -9.80 9.63
N ASP A 33 4.94 -8.55 9.55
CA ASP A 33 5.13 -7.58 10.63
C ASP A 33 4.20 -7.89 11.82
N THR A 34 4.73 -7.78 13.03
CA THR A 34 3.98 -8.00 14.27
C THR A 34 3.17 -6.77 14.68
N ASN A 35 3.45 -5.60 14.12
CA ASN A 35 2.63 -4.41 14.30
C ASN A 35 1.33 -4.58 13.52
N GLU A 36 0.22 -4.64 14.24
CA GLU A 36 -1.12 -4.86 13.67
C GLU A 36 -1.50 -3.81 12.62
N VAL A 37 -1.12 -2.54 12.82
CA VAL A 37 -1.42 -1.45 11.87
C VAL A 37 -0.69 -1.66 10.54
N ILE A 38 0.55 -2.13 10.58
CA ILE A 38 1.33 -2.45 9.39
C ILE A 38 0.72 -3.67 8.69
N ASN A 39 0.43 -4.73 9.45
CA ASN A 39 -0.16 -5.95 8.93
C ASN A 39 -1.52 -5.73 8.24
N ASP A 40 -2.43 -5.02 8.92
CA ASP A 40 -3.74 -4.63 8.41
C ASP A 40 -3.63 -3.74 7.17
N THR A 41 -2.63 -2.85 7.11
CA THR A 41 -2.38 -2.04 5.90
C THR A 41 -2.02 -2.91 4.71
N GLY A 42 -1.09 -3.85 4.89
CA GLY A 42 -0.70 -4.78 3.83
C GLY A 42 -1.89 -5.59 3.29
N LYS A 43 -2.73 -6.12 4.19
CA LYS A 43 -3.95 -6.87 3.84
C LYS A 43 -4.94 -6.02 3.05
N LYS A 44 -5.22 -4.80 3.53
CA LYS A 44 -6.15 -3.89 2.87
C LYS A 44 -5.68 -3.50 1.47
N ILE A 45 -4.42 -3.14 1.32
CA ILE A 45 -3.88 -2.73 0.02
C ILE A 45 -3.89 -3.89 -0.97
N ALA A 46 -3.47 -5.11 -0.56
CA ALA A 46 -3.56 -6.28 -1.43
C ALA A 46 -5.01 -6.54 -1.87
N TYR A 47 -5.96 -6.47 -0.93
CA TYR A 47 -7.38 -6.64 -1.23
C TYR A 47 -7.93 -5.58 -2.20
N TRP A 48 -7.60 -4.30 -2.00
CA TRP A 48 -8.05 -3.21 -2.86
C TRP A 48 -7.46 -3.30 -4.27
N LEU A 49 -6.17 -3.64 -4.40
CA LEU A 49 -5.53 -3.88 -5.70
C LEU A 49 -6.20 -5.03 -6.45
N ARG A 50 -6.55 -6.11 -5.75
CA ARG A 50 -7.31 -7.22 -6.32
C ARG A 50 -8.70 -6.80 -6.79
N LEU A 51 -9.45 -6.03 -5.99
CA LEU A 51 -10.77 -5.52 -6.39
C LEU A 51 -10.66 -4.62 -7.63
N ARG A 52 -9.63 -3.77 -7.68
CA ARG A 52 -9.34 -2.91 -8.82
C ARG A 52 -9.05 -3.73 -10.08
N GLY A 53 -8.22 -4.76 -9.98
CA GLY A 53 -7.96 -5.69 -11.09
C GLY A 53 -9.19 -6.45 -11.58
N GLN A 54 -10.17 -6.66 -10.70
CA GLN A 54 -11.47 -7.27 -11.04
C GLN A 54 -12.49 -6.27 -11.60
N GLY A 55 -12.14 -4.99 -11.73
CA GLY A 55 -13.07 -3.92 -12.14
C GLY A 55 -14.15 -3.61 -11.11
N LYS A 56 -14.00 -4.06 -9.86
CA LYS A 56 -14.93 -3.81 -8.74
C LYS A 56 -14.59 -2.57 -7.94
N LEU A 57 -13.45 -1.96 -8.24
CA LEU A 57 -12.97 -0.73 -7.63
C LEU A 57 -12.39 0.13 -8.75
N SER A 58 -12.91 1.33 -8.91
CA SER A 58 -12.36 2.32 -9.84
C SER A 58 -11.05 2.91 -9.30
N ASP A 59 -10.30 3.59 -10.17
CA ASP A 59 -9.07 4.27 -9.77
C ASP A 59 -9.31 5.38 -8.73
N SER A 60 -10.43 6.11 -8.83
CA SER A 60 -10.79 7.16 -7.86
C SER A 60 -11.24 6.59 -6.50
N GLU A 61 -11.94 5.45 -6.49
CA GLU A 61 -12.30 4.78 -5.24
C GLU A 61 -11.06 4.18 -4.56
N LEU A 62 -10.15 3.60 -5.34
CA LEU A 62 -8.87 3.11 -4.83
C LEU A 62 -8.03 4.26 -4.25
N GLU A 63 -7.95 5.38 -4.96
CA GLU A 63 -7.31 6.60 -4.47
C GLU A 63 -7.90 7.03 -3.13
N ALA A 64 -9.23 7.19 -3.04
CA ALA A 64 -9.89 7.63 -1.80
C ALA A 64 -9.59 6.71 -0.60
N LEU A 65 -9.56 5.39 -0.82
CA LEU A 65 -9.21 4.41 0.21
C LEU A 65 -7.75 4.54 0.66
N LEU A 66 -6.83 4.75 -0.29
CA LEU A 66 -5.41 4.95 0.00
C LEU A 66 -5.16 6.25 0.76
N TYR A 67 -5.81 7.35 0.36
CA TYR A 67 -5.75 8.64 1.07
C TYR A 67 -6.27 8.52 2.50
N ALA A 68 -7.44 7.91 2.70
CA ALA A 68 -7.98 7.68 4.04
C ALA A 68 -7.02 6.84 4.88
N ARG A 69 -6.35 5.86 4.28
CA ARG A 69 -5.37 5.03 4.97
C ARG A 69 -4.10 5.79 5.32
N ASP A 70 -3.56 6.61 4.41
CA ASP A 70 -2.39 7.46 4.67
C ASP A 70 -2.65 8.38 5.87
N GLN A 71 -3.82 9.03 5.93
CA GLN A 71 -4.18 9.89 7.06
C GLN A 71 -4.18 9.15 8.39
N LEU A 72 -4.79 7.95 8.43
CA LEU A 72 -4.79 7.10 9.63
C LEU A 72 -3.36 6.68 10.04
N LEU A 73 -2.51 6.32 9.07
CA LEU A 73 -1.13 5.93 9.32
C LEU A 73 -0.30 7.09 9.86
N ARG A 74 -0.50 8.30 9.35
CA ARG A 74 0.17 9.51 9.86
C ARG A 74 -0.28 9.83 11.28
N GLN A 75 -1.57 9.71 11.59
CA GLN A 75 -2.08 9.88 12.95
C GLN A 75 -1.48 8.84 13.90
N TYR A 76 -1.49 7.57 13.52
CA TYR A 76 -0.89 6.48 14.31
C TYR A 76 0.61 6.70 14.54
N LYS A 77 1.34 7.10 13.49
CA LYS A 77 2.77 7.44 13.59
C LYS A 77 2.99 8.51 14.65
N ASN A 78 2.18 9.57 14.67
CA ASN A 78 2.35 10.64 15.65
C ASN A 78 2.18 10.17 17.10
N THR A 79 1.40 9.11 17.35
CA THR A 79 1.19 8.54 18.69
C THR A 79 2.10 7.37 19.05
N ALA A 80 2.76 6.75 18.05
CA ALA A 80 3.62 5.59 18.25
C ALA A 80 4.99 5.95 18.86
N GLU A 81 5.66 4.98 19.49
CA GLU A 81 7.06 5.11 19.92
C GLU A 81 8.03 5.14 18.72
N ILE A 82 9.25 5.63 18.92
CA ILE A 82 10.24 5.87 17.85
C ILE A 82 10.47 4.63 16.96
N ALA A 83 10.62 3.44 17.55
CA ALA A 83 10.86 2.21 16.78
C ALA A 83 9.65 1.83 15.91
N ALA A 84 8.44 1.92 16.46
CA ALA A 84 7.19 1.68 15.73
C ALA A 84 6.95 2.73 14.65
N ARG A 85 7.28 4.01 14.92
CA ARG A 85 7.22 5.10 13.92
C ARG A 85 8.06 4.78 12.69
N ALA A 86 9.31 4.35 12.91
CA ALA A 86 10.22 4.03 11.81
C ALA A 86 9.71 2.86 10.96
N GLN A 87 9.13 1.83 11.60
CA GLN A 87 8.54 0.69 10.89
C GLN A 87 7.29 1.07 10.08
N VAL A 88 6.40 1.88 10.67
CA VAL A 88 5.20 2.39 9.98
C VAL A 88 5.56 3.21 8.76
N GLU A 89 6.54 4.12 8.89
CA GLU A 89 7.03 4.92 7.76
C GLU A 89 7.59 4.01 6.66
N LYS A 90 8.50 3.11 7.04
CA LYS A 90 9.24 2.27 6.11
C LYS A 90 8.34 1.30 5.34
N ILE A 91 7.30 0.77 5.97
CA ILE A 91 6.48 -0.29 5.38
C ILE A 91 5.10 0.24 4.99
N ALA A 92 4.29 0.68 5.96
CA ALA A 92 2.89 0.98 5.73
C ALA A 92 2.68 2.26 4.90
N ILE A 93 3.43 3.33 5.19
CA ILE A 93 3.35 4.58 4.42
C ILE A 93 3.98 4.38 3.03
N SER A 94 5.14 3.71 2.95
CA SER A 94 5.74 3.33 1.66
C SER A 94 4.79 2.51 0.76
N LEU A 95 4.01 1.59 1.35
CA LEU A 95 2.99 0.84 0.63
C LEU A 95 1.91 1.72 0.02
N VAL A 96 1.45 2.73 0.77
CA VAL A 96 0.43 3.65 0.26
C VAL A 96 1.01 4.52 -0.86
N ASN A 97 2.20 5.07 -0.64
CA ASN A 97 2.87 5.94 -1.61
C ASN A 97 3.19 5.22 -2.92
N ILE A 98 3.71 3.98 -2.87
CA ILE A 98 4.03 3.25 -4.12
C ILE A 98 2.79 2.99 -4.96
N VAL A 99 1.63 2.73 -4.35
CA VAL A 99 0.38 2.53 -5.10
C VAL A 99 -0.12 3.85 -5.69
N LEU A 100 -0.14 4.93 -4.91
CA LEU A 100 -0.59 6.25 -5.39
C LEU A 100 0.34 6.80 -6.50
N ASP A 101 1.63 6.89 -6.22
CA ASP A 101 2.59 7.56 -7.09
C ASP A 101 2.91 6.73 -8.34
N LYS A 102 2.96 5.41 -8.21
CA LYS A 102 3.50 4.53 -9.25
C LYS A 102 2.46 3.66 -9.96
N LEU A 103 1.33 3.35 -9.32
CA LEU A 103 0.26 2.58 -9.96
C LEU A 103 -0.88 3.44 -10.48
N LEU A 104 -1.22 4.52 -9.77
CA LEU A 104 -2.24 5.47 -10.20
C LEU A 104 -1.65 6.67 -10.95
N GLY A 105 -0.33 6.89 -10.86
CA GLY A 105 0.35 8.02 -11.48
C GLY A 105 0.00 9.36 -10.83
N ILE A 106 -0.50 9.31 -9.59
CA ILE A 106 -0.94 10.48 -8.83
C ILE A 106 0.25 10.87 -7.95
N ALA A 107 1.08 11.80 -8.43
CA ALA A 107 2.21 12.28 -7.68
C ALA A 107 1.73 13.05 -6.44
N PHE A 108 1.99 12.52 -5.25
CA PHE A 108 1.84 13.27 -4.02
C PHE A 108 2.92 14.35 -3.94
N HIS A 109 2.59 15.58 -4.34
CA HIS A 109 3.38 16.74 -3.91
C HIS A 109 3.12 16.98 -2.43
N GLN A 110 3.98 16.43 -1.57
CA GLN A 110 4.13 16.96 -0.21
C GLN A 110 4.50 18.44 -0.33
N LYS A 111 3.57 19.32 0.07
CA LYS A 111 3.91 20.69 0.46
C LYS A 111 4.50 20.69 1.85
#